data_AF-A0A939UZU7-F1
#
_entry.id   AF-A0A939UZU7-F1
#
_cell.length_a   1.000
_cell.length_b   1.000
_cell.length_c   1.000
_cell.angle_alpha   90.00
_cell.angle_beta   90.00
_cell.angle_gamma   90.00
#
_symmetry.space_group_name_H-M   'P 1'
#
loop_
_entity.id
_entity.type
_entity.pdbx_description
1 polymer ?
#
loop_
_entity_poly.entity_id
_entity_poly.type
_entity_poly.pdbx_seq_one_letter_code
_entity_poly.pdbx_strand_id
1 'polypeptide(L)'
;MCKTIPRMFVLAVLFSMSLVGHAVVRITTGGIQYTSTSDNTVTACLTVKAIGDVEIQENIKIKGKSYTTTCIGEAYFKKNEYLTSIVIPNTVTKIEKYAFRGCSNLSKVVIPDTPCTIDDVAFDGCTAIAGVRTHSKGGQIDYLLAVIDTSNPCFTKNVVVIEEEPDVAQVIKVVRKKKVTNADEEIVEEEEEEEIEDVDINIPKGRSKNENTFALIIGNENYKRLAAVPFANNDANIFAEYCEKTLGIPKSNIELVTDATQNDMRHGVSTLANRLEAFNGEGRAIVYYAGHGVPDEKDKTAYLLPVDGFASDIESGYSLDKMYKTLSSVPAEQITVFLDACFSGAKRDGEMLASARGVAIKVKETAPEGKLLVFTAATGDETAICDKDLHHGIFTYYLLKCLRDNKGQVQLGELSEYVTSSVKKRSVIINSGKLQTPTVIPSASMSNDWRNATLNK
;
A
#
# COMPACT_ATOMS: atom_id res chain seq x y z
N MET A 1 -30.19 -56.25 -55.75
CA MET A 1 -30.02 -54.83 -56.14
C MET A 1 -29.80 -54.00 -54.88
N CYS A 2 -28.55 -53.62 -54.58
CA CYS A 2 -28.25 -52.47 -53.72
C CYS A 2 -26.79 -52.05 -53.95
N LYS A 3 -26.54 -50.75 -53.79
CA LYS A 3 -25.53 -49.95 -54.49
C LYS A 3 -24.10 -50.11 -53.97
N THR A 4 -23.15 -49.92 -54.88
CA THR A 4 -21.73 -49.59 -54.66
C THR A 4 -21.57 -48.26 -53.92
N ILE A 5 -20.68 -48.21 -52.92
CA ILE A 5 -20.06 -46.97 -52.40
C ILE A 5 -18.55 -47.26 -52.25
N PRO A 6 -17.64 -46.40 -52.75
CA PRO A 6 -16.20 -46.66 -52.74
C PRO A 6 -15.59 -46.33 -51.37
N ARG A 7 -14.61 -47.14 -50.95
CA ARG A 7 -13.76 -46.88 -49.79
C ARG A 7 -12.81 -45.71 -50.10
N MET A 8 -13.10 -44.56 -49.49
CA MET A 8 -12.26 -43.37 -49.48
C MET A 8 -11.05 -43.61 -48.57
N PHE A 9 -9.84 -43.46 -49.13
CA PHE A 9 -8.59 -43.36 -48.38
C PHE A 9 -8.64 -42.10 -47.49
N VAL A 10 -8.68 -42.27 -46.17
CA VAL A 10 -8.46 -41.17 -45.22
C VAL A 10 -6.97 -41.13 -44.91
N LEU A 11 -6.29 -40.13 -45.47
CA LEU A 11 -4.95 -39.73 -45.10
C LEU A 11 -5.00 -39.13 -43.68
N ALA A 12 -4.58 -39.90 -42.68
CA ALA A 12 -4.46 -39.41 -41.30
C ALA A 12 -3.26 -38.46 -41.21
N VAL A 13 -3.51 -37.16 -41.30
CA VAL A 13 -2.53 -36.13 -40.91
C VAL A 13 -2.44 -36.18 -39.38
N LEU A 14 -1.39 -36.83 -38.87
CA LEU A 14 -0.98 -36.72 -37.48
C LEU A 14 -0.53 -35.28 -37.22
N PHE A 15 -1.46 -34.41 -36.83
CA PHE A 15 -1.11 -33.17 -36.14
C PHE A 15 -0.55 -33.59 -34.78
N SER A 16 0.77 -33.63 -34.66
CA SER A 16 1.43 -33.64 -33.36
C SER A 16 1.02 -32.36 -32.64
N MET A 17 0.02 -32.44 -31.76
CA MET A 17 -0.21 -31.43 -30.74
C MET A 17 1.04 -31.42 -29.86
N SER A 18 1.97 -30.54 -30.23
CA SER A 18 3.04 -30.08 -29.35
C SER A 18 2.36 -29.49 -28.12
N LEU A 19 2.28 -30.26 -27.04
CA LEU A 19 1.91 -29.78 -25.73
C LEU A 19 3.06 -28.87 -25.26
N VAL A 20 3.03 -27.61 -25.66
CA VAL A 20 3.92 -26.60 -25.08
C VAL A 20 3.41 -26.37 -23.66
N GLY A 21 4.04 -27.04 -22.70
CA GLY A 21 3.84 -26.73 -21.30
C GLY A 21 4.26 -25.28 -21.07
N HIS A 22 3.28 -24.38 -20.99
CA HIS A 22 3.56 -22.99 -20.63
C HIS A 22 4.04 -23.00 -19.19
N ALA A 23 5.25 -22.51 -18.95
CA ALA A 23 5.76 -22.35 -17.60
C ALA A 23 4.81 -21.40 -16.86
N VAL A 24 4.11 -21.90 -15.84
CA VAL A 24 3.23 -21.08 -15.01
C VAL A 24 4.07 -20.00 -14.35
N VAL A 25 3.88 -18.75 -14.75
CA VAL A 25 4.57 -17.62 -14.12
C VAL A 25 3.63 -16.94 -13.13
N ARG A 26 4.16 -16.69 -11.94
CA ARG A 26 3.45 -16.02 -10.84
C ARG A 26 4.20 -14.75 -10.48
N ILE A 27 3.46 -13.66 -10.30
CA ILE A 27 3.96 -12.39 -9.76
C ILE A 27 3.03 -11.96 -8.64
N THR A 28 3.55 -11.35 -7.59
CA THR A 28 2.72 -10.74 -6.54
C THR A 28 2.97 -9.24 -6.56
N THR A 29 1.90 -8.45 -6.64
CA THR A 29 1.92 -6.98 -6.60
C THR A 29 0.63 -6.48 -5.94
N GLY A 30 0.70 -5.46 -5.09
CA GLY A 30 -0.46 -4.96 -4.34
C GLY A 30 -1.15 -6.03 -3.48
N GLY A 31 -0.40 -6.98 -2.93
CA GLY A 31 -0.96 -8.13 -2.17
C GLY A 31 -1.66 -9.20 -3.01
N ILE A 32 -1.81 -8.99 -4.32
CA ILE A 32 -2.47 -9.89 -5.25
C ILE A 32 -1.42 -10.66 -6.06
N GLN A 33 -1.53 -11.98 -6.08
CA GLN A 33 -0.79 -12.84 -6.98
C GLN A 33 -1.48 -12.92 -8.34
N TYR A 34 -0.73 -12.84 -9.43
CA TYR A 34 -1.25 -13.01 -10.77
C TYR A 34 -0.58 -14.23 -11.38
N THR A 35 -1.38 -15.11 -11.97
CA THR A 35 -0.92 -16.37 -12.57
C THR A 35 -1.16 -16.34 -14.07
N SER A 36 -0.11 -16.54 -14.87
CA SER A 36 -0.24 -16.62 -16.33
C SER A 36 -1.05 -17.85 -16.74
N THR A 37 -2.07 -17.62 -17.57
CA THR A 37 -2.97 -18.68 -18.11
C THR A 37 -2.77 -18.91 -19.60
N SER A 38 -2.23 -17.93 -20.34
CA SER A 38 -1.85 -18.02 -21.75
C SER A 38 -0.77 -16.99 -22.08
N ASP A 39 -0.37 -16.90 -23.36
CA ASP A 39 0.74 -16.06 -23.81
C ASP A 39 0.65 -14.59 -23.34
N ASN A 40 -0.55 -14.00 -23.19
CA ASN A 40 -0.70 -12.59 -22.83
C ASN A 40 -1.77 -12.31 -21.74
N THR A 41 -2.30 -13.36 -21.09
CA THR A 41 -3.34 -13.19 -20.07
C THR A 41 -2.89 -13.72 -18.72
N VAL A 42 -3.37 -13.07 -17.68
CA VAL A 42 -3.20 -13.50 -16.29
C VAL A 42 -4.54 -13.58 -15.58
N THR A 43 -4.60 -14.46 -14.60
CA THR A 43 -5.70 -14.54 -13.64
C THR A 43 -5.19 -14.03 -12.29
N ALA A 44 -5.94 -13.11 -11.68
CA ALA A 44 -5.66 -12.64 -10.33
C ALA A 44 -6.05 -13.71 -9.30
N CYS A 45 -5.20 -13.89 -8.31
CA CYS A 45 -5.18 -14.86 -7.22
C CYS A 45 -4.71 -14.15 -5.95
N LEU A 46 -5.18 -14.52 -4.77
CA LEU A 46 -4.71 -13.90 -3.53
C LEU A 46 -3.56 -14.73 -2.92
N THR A 47 -2.41 -14.10 -2.61
CA THR A 47 -1.31 -14.78 -1.86
C THR A 47 -1.24 -14.39 -0.39
N VAL A 48 -1.64 -13.16 -0.07
CA VAL A 48 -1.72 -12.61 1.29
C VAL A 48 -3.12 -12.05 1.46
N LYS A 49 -3.70 -12.16 2.66
CA LYS A 49 -5.07 -11.67 2.89
C LYS A 49 -5.11 -10.19 2.51
N ALA A 50 -5.77 -9.84 1.40
CA ALA A 50 -5.89 -8.44 1.00
C ALA A 50 -6.70 -7.72 2.08
N ILE A 51 -6.15 -6.65 2.62
CA ILE A 51 -6.72 -5.86 3.70
C ILE A 51 -7.24 -4.57 3.10
N GLY A 52 -8.49 -4.22 3.40
CA GLY A 52 -9.06 -2.96 2.99
C GLY A 52 -9.52 -2.94 1.54
N ASP A 53 -9.19 -1.86 0.86
CA ASP A 53 -9.64 -1.54 -0.50
C ASP A 53 -8.68 -2.11 -1.54
N VAL A 54 -9.21 -2.82 -2.53
CA VAL A 54 -8.40 -3.54 -3.52
C VAL A 54 -8.71 -3.06 -4.92
N GLU A 55 -7.67 -2.66 -5.66
CA GLU A 55 -7.75 -2.40 -7.09
C GLU A 55 -7.01 -3.49 -7.88
N ILE A 56 -7.74 -4.17 -8.77
CA ILE A 56 -7.16 -5.20 -9.64
C ILE A 56 -6.44 -4.51 -10.80
N GLN A 57 -5.14 -4.76 -10.95
CA GLN A 57 -4.35 -4.12 -12.00
C GLN A 57 -4.77 -4.62 -13.38
N GLU A 58 -5.07 -3.70 -14.30
CA GLU A 58 -5.43 -4.01 -15.68
C GLU A 58 -4.30 -4.74 -16.42
N ASN A 59 -3.08 -4.22 -16.29
CA ASN A 59 -1.91 -4.68 -17.00
C ASN A 59 -0.71 -4.86 -16.05
N ILE A 60 -0.08 -6.04 -16.07
CA ILE A 60 1.08 -6.36 -15.24
C ILE A 60 2.26 -6.82 -16.10
N LYS A 61 3.50 -6.58 -15.64
CA LYS A 61 4.71 -6.99 -16.36
C LYS A 61 5.37 -8.19 -15.67
N ILE A 62 5.50 -9.30 -16.39
CA ILE A 62 6.18 -10.51 -15.92
C ILE A 62 7.36 -10.81 -16.84
N LYS A 63 8.59 -10.76 -16.30
CA LYS A 63 9.84 -11.01 -17.04
C LYS A 63 9.99 -10.17 -18.32
N GLY A 64 9.55 -8.91 -18.27
CA GLY A 64 9.62 -7.97 -19.40
C GLY A 64 8.49 -8.10 -20.43
N LYS A 65 7.57 -9.07 -20.26
CA LYS A 65 6.37 -9.23 -21.08
C LYS A 65 5.15 -8.67 -20.34
N SER A 66 4.29 -7.92 -21.03
CA SER A 66 3.04 -7.40 -20.48
C SER A 66 1.94 -8.45 -20.56
N TYR A 67 1.10 -8.53 -19.52
CA TYR A 67 -0.05 -9.39 -19.43
C TYR A 67 -1.25 -8.58 -18.98
N THR A 68 -2.40 -8.87 -19.57
CA THR A 68 -3.67 -8.24 -19.21
C THR A 68 -4.44 -9.14 -18.26
N THR A 69 -5.00 -8.56 -17.20
CA THR A 69 -5.86 -9.28 -16.25
C THR A 69 -7.24 -9.45 -16.84
N THR A 70 -7.58 -10.69 -17.22
CA THR A 70 -8.85 -10.95 -17.91
C THR A 70 -9.86 -11.72 -17.06
N CYS A 71 -9.46 -12.18 -15.87
CA CYS A 71 -10.27 -13.06 -15.04
C CYS A 71 -9.93 -12.92 -13.55
N ILE A 72 -10.98 -12.94 -12.70
CA ILE A 72 -10.89 -13.26 -11.28
C ILE A 72 -11.29 -14.73 -11.12
N GLY A 73 -10.33 -15.60 -10.86
CA GLY A 73 -10.59 -17.04 -10.87
C GLY A 73 -11.26 -17.61 -9.61
N GLU A 74 -11.50 -18.92 -9.67
CA GLU A 74 -12.32 -19.64 -8.70
C GLU A 74 -11.80 -19.51 -7.26
N ALA A 75 -12.70 -19.13 -6.34
CA ALA A 75 -12.48 -19.08 -4.89
C ALA A 75 -11.34 -18.17 -4.39
N TYR A 76 -10.82 -17.23 -5.20
CA TYR A 76 -9.58 -16.53 -4.85
C TYR A 76 -9.64 -15.56 -3.67
N PHE A 77 -10.70 -14.80 -3.53
CA PHE A 77 -10.97 -13.95 -2.37
C PHE A 77 -11.89 -14.62 -1.36
N LYS A 78 -12.20 -15.92 -1.51
CA LYS A 78 -13.13 -16.63 -0.64
C LYS A 78 -12.75 -16.47 0.84
N LYS A 79 -13.73 -16.05 1.65
CA LYS A 79 -13.60 -15.78 3.09
C LYS A 79 -12.57 -14.71 3.44
N ASN A 80 -12.31 -13.76 2.53
CA ASN A 80 -11.51 -12.60 2.86
C ASN A 80 -12.33 -11.61 3.71
N GLU A 81 -12.30 -11.81 5.02
CA GLU A 81 -12.94 -10.93 6.01
C GLU A 81 -12.27 -9.55 6.13
N TYR A 82 -11.12 -9.31 5.48
CA TYR A 82 -10.46 -8.00 5.53
C TYR A 82 -10.71 -7.16 4.28
N LEU A 83 -11.26 -7.74 3.21
CA LEU A 83 -11.63 -7.01 1.99
C LEU A 83 -12.85 -6.13 2.24
N THR A 84 -12.71 -4.81 2.11
CA THR A 84 -13.79 -3.82 2.33
C THR A 84 -14.32 -3.23 1.04
N SER A 85 -13.47 -3.08 0.03
CA SER A 85 -13.90 -2.74 -1.32
C SER A 85 -13.06 -3.43 -2.38
N ILE A 86 -13.63 -3.54 -3.59
CA ILE A 86 -12.89 -3.99 -4.75
C ILE A 86 -13.26 -3.22 -6.01
N VAL A 87 -12.24 -2.84 -6.79
CA VAL A 87 -12.35 -2.29 -8.13
C VAL A 87 -11.80 -3.30 -9.13
N ILE A 88 -12.69 -3.78 -10.02
CA ILE A 88 -12.40 -4.79 -11.03
C ILE A 88 -12.34 -4.11 -12.40
N PRO A 89 -11.20 -4.04 -13.09
CA PRO A 89 -11.00 -3.22 -14.28
C PRO A 89 -11.77 -3.76 -15.49
N ASN A 90 -12.03 -2.88 -16.46
CA ASN A 90 -12.76 -3.17 -17.69
C ASN A 90 -12.17 -4.28 -18.57
N THR A 91 -10.94 -4.70 -18.33
CA THR A 91 -10.31 -5.85 -19.00
C THR A 91 -10.75 -7.21 -18.46
N VAL A 92 -11.35 -7.26 -17.28
CA VAL A 92 -11.88 -8.50 -16.71
C VAL A 92 -13.17 -8.89 -17.41
N THR A 93 -13.13 -10.06 -18.06
CA THR A 93 -14.26 -10.62 -18.81
C THR A 93 -14.97 -11.75 -18.06
N LYS A 94 -14.40 -12.20 -16.94
CA LYS A 94 -14.92 -13.32 -16.15
C LYS A 94 -14.61 -13.20 -14.64
N ILE A 95 -15.62 -13.42 -13.81
CA ILE A 95 -15.52 -13.61 -12.36
C ILE A 95 -16.05 -15.01 -12.06
N GLU A 96 -15.17 -15.91 -11.64
CA GLU A 96 -15.47 -17.33 -11.51
C GLU A 96 -16.15 -17.69 -10.19
N LYS A 97 -16.55 -18.96 -10.10
CA LYS A 97 -17.25 -19.56 -8.98
C LYS A 97 -16.57 -19.23 -7.64
N TYR A 98 -17.37 -18.82 -6.66
CA TYR A 98 -16.89 -18.50 -5.30
C TYR A 98 -15.81 -17.43 -5.19
N ALA A 99 -15.51 -16.66 -6.24
CA ALA A 99 -14.40 -15.71 -6.28
C ALA A 99 -14.32 -14.83 -5.02
N PHE A 100 -15.44 -14.35 -4.48
CA PHE A 100 -15.56 -13.53 -3.27
C PHE A 100 -16.36 -14.19 -2.15
N ARG A 101 -16.65 -15.49 -2.24
CA ARG A 101 -17.59 -16.15 -1.32
C ARG A 101 -17.19 -15.95 0.14
N GLY A 102 -18.05 -15.34 0.95
CA GLY A 102 -17.84 -15.13 2.38
C GLY A 102 -16.93 -13.94 2.71
N CYS A 103 -16.69 -13.00 1.80
CA CYS A 103 -16.12 -11.70 2.12
C CYS A 103 -17.14 -10.86 2.90
N SER A 104 -17.30 -11.16 4.19
CA SER A 104 -18.39 -10.60 5.01
C SER A 104 -18.32 -9.09 5.21
N ASN A 105 -17.14 -8.48 5.03
CA ASN A 105 -16.88 -7.05 5.18
C ASN A 105 -16.80 -6.29 3.83
N LEU A 106 -16.90 -6.99 2.69
CA LEU A 106 -16.88 -6.37 1.37
C LEU A 106 -18.16 -5.57 1.18
N SER A 107 -18.03 -4.24 1.12
CA SER A 107 -19.16 -3.30 1.13
C SER A 107 -19.32 -2.49 -0.15
N LYS A 108 -18.22 -2.25 -0.87
CA LYS A 108 -18.21 -1.52 -2.15
C LYS A 108 -17.60 -2.39 -3.23
N VAL A 109 -18.31 -2.61 -4.33
CA VAL A 109 -17.80 -3.38 -5.48
C VAL A 109 -17.96 -2.53 -6.73
N VAL A 110 -16.88 -2.30 -7.46
CA VAL A 110 -16.90 -1.72 -8.80
C VAL A 110 -16.58 -2.83 -9.80
N ILE A 111 -17.52 -3.12 -10.70
CA ILE A 111 -17.39 -4.14 -11.75
C ILE A 111 -17.13 -3.50 -13.12
N PRO A 112 -16.62 -4.26 -14.10
CA PRO A 112 -16.48 -3.82 -15.49
C PRO A 112 -17.78 -3.22 -16.05
N ASP A 113 -17.67 -2.14 -16.83
CA ASP A 113 -18.77 -1.64 -17.67
C ASP A 113 -18.83 -2.38 -19.03
N THR A 114 -17.82 -3.21 -19.30
CA THR A 114 -17.72 -4.13 -20.43
C THR A 114 -18.40 -5.47 -20.11
N PRO A 115 -18.73 -6.29 -21.12
CA PRO A 115 -19.30 -7.61 -20.89
C PRO A 115 -18.41 -8.50 -20.02
N CYS A 116 -18.86 -8.78 -18.79
CA CYS A 116 -18.19 -9.65 -17.82
C CYS A 116 -19.15 -10.75 -17.36
N THR A 117 -18.71 -12.01 -17.46
CA THR A 117 -19.48 -13.17 -16.97
C THR A 117 -19.22 -13.36 -15.48
N ILE A 118 -20.25 -13.27 -14.63
CA ILE A 118 -20.14 -13.47 -13.19
C ILE A 118 -20.86 -14.75 -12.79
N ASP A 119 -20.17 -15.67 -12.13
CA ASP A 119 -20.75 -16.91 -11.64
C ASP A 119 -21.79 -16.67 -10.52
N ASP A 120 -22.88 -17.46 -10.51
CA ASP A 120 -24.04 -17.34 -9.60
C ASP A 120 -23.73 -17.52 -8.12
N VAL A 121 -22.51 -17.93 -7.76
CA VAL A 121 -22.06 -18.02 -6.36
C VAL A 121 -20.75 -17.27 -6.10
N ALA A 122 -20.36 -16.38 -7.01
CA ALA A 122 -19.14 -15.57 -6.87
C ALA A 122 -19.13 -14.74 -5.58
N PHE A 123 -20.26 -14.13 -5.20
CA PHE A 123 -20.41 -13.27 -4.02
C PHE A 123 -21.25 -13.90 -2.90
N ASP A 124 -21.43 -15.22 -2.91
CA ASP A 124 -22.20 -15.95 -1.87
C ASP A 124 -21.67 -15.61 -0.46
N GLY A 125 -22.51 -15.15 0.45
CA GLY A 125 -22.09 -14.78 1.81
C GLY A 125 -21.33 -13.46 1.96
N CYS A 126 -21.28 -12.60 0.94
CA CYS A 126 -20.82 -11.20 1.06
C CYS A 126 -21.90 -10.33 1.70
N THR A 127 -22.00 -10.36 3.01
CA THR A 127 -23.12 -9.77 3.76
C THR A 127 -23.11 -8.24 3.87
N ALA A 128 -21.97 -7.58 3.61
CA ALA A 128 -21.83 -6.13 3.76
C ALA A 128 -22.03 -5.33 2.46
N ILE A 129 -22.23 -5.98 1.31
CA ILE A 129 -22.40 -5.29 0.01
C ILE A 129 -23.70 -4.47 0.07
N ALA A 130 -23.55 -3.14 0.08
CA ALA A 130 -24.67 -2.21 0.07
C ALA A 130 -25.07 -1.80 -1.37
N GLY A 131 -24.16 -1.98 -2.33
CA GLY A 131 -24.38 -1.70 -3.74
C GLY A 131 -23.19 -2.10 -4.60
N VAL A 132 -23.45 -2.32 -5.89
CA VAL A 132 -22.44 -2.56 -6.92
C VAL A 132 -22.46 -1.39 -7.89
N ARG A 133 -21.29 -0.88 -8.25
CA ARG A 133 -21.08 0.20 -9.22
C ARG A 133 -20.40 -0.36 -10.46
N THR A 134 -20.54 0.33 -11.59
CA THR A 134 -19.78 0.05 -12.81
C THR A 134 -18.74 1.15 -13.02
N HIS A 135 -17.75 0.90 -13.89
CA HIS A 135 -16.91 1.99 -14.41
C HIS A 135 -17.78 2.95 -15.24
N SER A 136 -17.49 4.23 -15.21
CA SER A 136 -18.20 5.20 -16.04
C SER A 136 -17.53 5.34 -17.40
N LYS A 137 -18.33 5.63 -18.44
CA LYS A 137 -17.81 6.18 -19.70
C LYS A 137 -17.56 7.67 -19.50
N GLY A 138 -16.30 8.09 -19.46
CA GLY A 138 -15.92 9.51 -19.43
C GLY A 138 -15.79 10.15 -18.04
N GLY A 139 -15.26 9.45 -17.04
CA GLY A 139 -14.66 10.10 -15.85
C GLY A 139 -15.59 10.62 -14.75
N GLN A 140 -16.89 10.79 -14.97
CA GLN A 140 -17.84 11.07 -13.88
C GLN A 140 -18.42 9.76 -13.30
N ILE A 141 -18.14 9.47 -12.01
CA ILE A 141 -18.78 8.34 -11.30
C ILE A 141 -20.23 8.74 -11.04
N ASP A 142 -21.13 8.42 -11.97
CA ASP A 142 -22.53 8.79 -11.77
C ASP A 142 -23.51 7.75 -12.30
N TYR A 143 -23.35 6.48 -11.89
CA TYR A 143 -24.45 5.52 -11.95
C TYR A 143 -24.43 4.51 -10.80
N LEU A 144 -25.47 4.52 -9.98
CA LEU A 144 -25.95 3.33 -9.26
C LEU A 144 -26.79 2.49 -10.25
N LEU A 145 -26.15 1.92 -11.28
CA LEU A 145 -26.84 1.04 -12.22
C LEU A 145 -26.66 -0.42 -11.80
N ALA A 146 -27.73 -0.96 -11.21
CA ALA A 146 -27.94 -2.38 -11.07
C ALA A 146 -28.13 -3.01 -12.46
N VAL A 147 -27.10 -3.62 -13.02
CA VAL A 147 -27.32 -4.77 -13.91
C VAL A 147 -27.13 -6.02 -13.07
N ILE A 148 -28.16 -6.33 -12.27
CA ILE A 148 -28.36 -7.69 -11.79
C ILE A 148 -29.24 -8.33 -12.86
N ASP A 149 -28.65 -9.22 -13.66
CA ASP A 149 -29.44 -10.21 -14.36
C ASP A 149 -30.39 -10.85 -13.34
N THR A 150 -31.70 -10.65 -13.50
CA THR A 150 -32.72 -11.13 -12.56
C THR A 150 -32.83 -12.66 -12.53
N SER A 151 -32.03 -13.36 -13.33
CA SER A 151 -31.80 -14.80 -13.22
C SER A 151 -30.67 -15.20 -12.25
N ASN A 152 -29.85 -14.25 -11.77
CA ASN A 152 -28.73 -14.52 -10.86
C ASN A 152 -29.14 -14.37 -9.37
N PRO A 153 -29.12 -15.45 -8.57
CA PRO A 153 -29.55 -15.45 -7.17
C PRO A 153 -28.59 -14.79 -6.17
N CYS A 154 -27.45 -14.24 -6.59
CA CYS A 154 -26.44 -13.66 -5.68
C CYS A 154 -26.89 -12.40 -4.90
N PHE A 155 -27.84 -11.62 -5.40
CA PHE A 155 -28.14 -10.27 -4.89
C PHE A 155 -29.58 -10.13 -4.33
N THR A 156 -30.14 -11.21 -3.78
CA THR A 156 -31.58 -11.31 -3.47
C THR A 156 -32.06 -10.61 -2.18
N LYS A 157 -31.45 -9.50 -1.74
CA LYS A 157 -32.01 -8.72 -0.63
C LYS A 157 -31.86 -7.21 -0.84
N ASN A 158 -32.99 -6.58 -1.18
CA ASN A 158 -33.34 -5.16 -1.02
C ASN A 158 -32.26 -4.15 -1.44
N VAL A 159 -32.25 -3.79 -2.73
CA VAL A 159 -31.68 -2.51 -3.18
C VAL A 159 -32.82 -1.70 -3.78
N VAL A 160 -33.15 -0.60 -3.11
CA VAL A 160 -34.14 0.40 -3.54
C VAL A 160 -33.48 1.29 -4.59
N VAL A 161 -34.16 1.46 -5.73
CA VAL A 161 -33.75 2.36 -6.82
C VAL A 161 -34.09 3.80 -6.43
N ILE A 162 -33.12 4.71 -6.48
CA ILE A 162 -33.36 6.15 -6.55
C ILE A 162 -32.83 6.61 -7.90
N GLU A 163 -33.74 6.81 -8.86
CA GLU A 163 -33.46 7.55 -10.08
C GLU A 163 -33.65 9.04 -9.74
N GLU A 164 -32.57 9.81 -9.70
CA GLU A 164 -32.66 11.24 -9.97
C GLU A 164 -31.91 11.49 -11.28
N GLU A 165 -32.64 11.54 -12.39
CA GLU A 165 -32.13 12.12 -13.64
C GLU A 165 -32.30 13.64 -13.61
N PRO A 166 -31.31 14.42 -14.09
CA PRO A 166 -31.52 15.82 -14.42
C PRO A 166 -32.16 15.91 -15.81
N ASP A 167 -33.47 16.14 -15.82
CA ASP A 167 -34.20 16.93 -16.82
C ASP A 167 -34.13 16.46 -18.30
N VAL A 168 -35.12 15.66 -18.75
CA VAL A 168 -36.03 15.97 -19.89
C VAL A 168 -37.19 14.95 -19.89
N ALA A 169 -38.42 15.47 -19.87
CA ALA A 169 -39.64 14.71 -20.05
C ALA A 169 -39.68 13.92 -21.38
N GLN A 170 -40.00 12.62 -21.34
CA GLN A 170 -41.13 11.98 -22.04
C GLN A 170 -40.96 10.45 -22.28
N VAL A 171 -42.06 9.73 -22.01
CA VAL A 171 -42.49 8.40 -22.54
C VAL A 171 -41.98 7.12 -21.84
N ILE A 172 -42.82 6.64 -20.91
CA ILE A 172 -43.00 5.21 -20.61
C ILE A 172 -43.52 4.50 -21.87
N LYS A 173 -42.73 3.62 -22.49
CA LYS A 173 -43.22 2.57 -23.42
C LYS A 173 -42.33 1.31 -23.42
N VAL A 174 -42.85 0.25 -22.83
CA VAL A 174 -42.44 -1.15 -23.04
C VAL A 174 -42.76 -1.55 -24.49
N VAL A 175 -41.80 -1.89 -25.37
CA VAL A 175 -41.97 -2.87 -26.49
C VAL A 175 -40.64 -3.44 -27.01
N ARG A 176 -40.66 -4.76 -27.27
CA ARG A 176 -39.77 -5.67 -28.03
C ARG A 176 -39.10 -5.13 -29.32
N LYS A 177 -37.84 -5.58 -29.56
CA LYS A 177 -37.03 -5.72 -30.82
C LYS A 177 -37.42 -4.88 -32.08
N LYS A 178 -36.48 -4.02 -32.56
CA LYS A 178 -35.92 -3.99 -33.95
C LYS A 178 -34.88 -2.84 -34.21
N LYS A 179 -33.67 -3.22 -34.64
CA LYS A 179 -32.84 -2.80 -35.81
C LYS A 179 -32.77 -1.31 -36.32
N VAL A 180 -31.51 -0.84 -36.55
CA VAL A 180 -30.99 0.12 -37.61
C VAL A 180 -31.25 1.63 -37.32
N THR A 181 -30.41 2.66 -37.53
CA THR A 181 -29.07 2.98 -38.12
C THR A 181 -28.64 4.43 -37.76
N ASN A 182 -27.32 4.71 -37.91
CA ASN A 182 -26.66 5.98 -38.31
C ASN A 182 -26.78 7.18 -37.36
N ALA A 183 -25.87 8.16 -37.32
CA ALA A 183 -24.47 8.41 -37.71
C ALA A 183 -24.16 9.82 -37.13
N ASP A 184 -22.88 10.23 -37.18
CA ASP A 184 -22.39 11.62 -36.95
C ASP A 184 -22.19 11.98 -35.46
N GLU A 185 -21.11 12.61 -34.99
CA GLU A 185 -19.90 13.20 -35.59
C GLU A 185 -18.87 13.34 -34.44
N GLU A 186 -17.57 13.15 -34.72
CA GLU A 186 -16.46 13.31 -33.78
C GLU A 186 -16.31 14.77 -33.32
N ILE A 187 -16.21 14.98 -32.01
CA ILE A 187 -15.47 16.11 -31.43
C ILE A 187 -14.40 15.49 -30.54
N VAL A 188 -13.15 15.56 -31.00
CA VAL A 188 -11.95 15.19 -30.23
C VAL A 188 -11.59 16.40 -29.38
N GLU A 189 -11.98 16.39 -28.12
CA GLU A 189 -11.35 17.21 -27.09
C GLU A 189 -10.39 16.30 -26.33
N GLU A 190 -9.10 16.63 -26.40
CA GLU A 190 -8.05 15.98 -25.62
C GLU A 190 -8.28 16.31 -24.13
N GLU A 191 -8.98 15.43 -23.43
CA GLU A 191 -9.08 15.47 -21.97
C GLU A 191 -7.84 14.78 -21.38
N GLU A 192 -6.97 15.55 -20.74
CA GLU A 192 -5.89 15.05 -19.90
C GLU A 192 -6.49 14.17 -18.79
N GLU A 193 -6.18 12.87 -18.82
CA GLU A 193 -6.51 11.92 -17.76
C GLU A 193 -6.04 12.47 -16.40
N GLU A 194 -6.97 12.83 -15.50
CA GLU A 194 -6.62 13.10 -14.10
C GLU A 194 -6.06 11.81 -13.48
N GLU A 195 -4.73 11.71 -13.43
CA GLU A 195 -4.01 10.66 -12.71
C GLU A 195 -4.51 10.62 -11.25
N ILE A 196 -4.94 9.46 -10.78
CA ILE A 196 -5.21 9.21 -9.36
C ILE A 196 -3.85 9.29 -8.63
N GLU A 197 -3.47 10.50 -8.21
CA GLU A 197 -2.20 10.78 -7.56
C GLU A 197 -2.21 10.32 -6.09
N ASP A 198 -2.05 9.03 -5.84
CA ASP A 198 -1.69 8.52 -4.51
C ASP A 198 -0.16 8.49 -4.31
N VAL A 199 0.32 8.39 -3.07
CA VAL A 199 1.75 8.22 -2.78
C VAL A 199 2.25 6.81 -3.11
N ASP A 200 1.33 5.85 -3.21
CA ASP A 200 1.63 4.45 -3.52
C ASP A 200 1.70 4.17 -5.02
N ILE A 201 1.11 5.05 -5.83
CA ILE A 201 0.95 4.89 -7.27
C ILE A 201 1.91 5.86 -7.99
N ASN A 202 2.48 5.42 -9.11
CA ASN A 202 3.34 6.25 -9.97
C ASN A 202 4.53 6.91 -9.23
N ILE A 203 5.14 6.20 -8.27
CA ILE A 203 6.32 6.67 -7.52
C ILE A 203 7.39 7.22 -8.48
N PRO A 204 7.74 8.52 -8.38
CA PRO A 204 8.53 9.19 -9.40
C PRO A 204 9.98 8.71 -9.37
N LYS A 205 10.59 8.59 -10.55
CA LYS A 205 12.03 8.37 -10.64
C LYS A 205 12.77 9.68 -10.38
N GLY A 206 13.65 9.67 -9.40
CA GLY A 206 14.58 10.74 -9.10
C GLY A 206 15.66 10.88 -10.17
N ARG A 207 16.32 12.04 -10.17
CA ARG A 207 17.45 12.33 -11.06
C ARG A 207 18.82 12.01 -10.45
N SER A 208 18.88 11.86 -9.13
CA SER A 208 20.12 11.58 -8.39
C SER A 208 20.47 10.11 -8.42
N LYS A 209 21.77 9.80 -8.36
CA LYS A 209 22.29 8.46 -8.08
C LYS A 209 23.04 8.52 -6.75
N ASN A 210 22.55 7.79 -5.76
CA ASN A 210 23.06 7.83 -4.39
C ASN A 210 23.76 6.53 -4.03
N GLU A 211 24.85 6.24 -4.76
CA GLU A 211 25.61 4.99 -4.67
C GLU A 211 26.26 4.75 -3.30
N ASN A 212 26.54 5.83 -2.55
CA ASN A 212 27.15 5.79 -1.21
C ASN A 212 26.11 5.99 -0.09
N THR A 213 24.82 5.97 -0.41
CA THR A 213 23.75 6.06 0.59
C THR A 213 23.21 4.66 0.89
N PHE A 214 23.01 4.38 2.18
CA PHE A 214 22.48 3.11 2.69
C PHE A 214 21.18 3.34 3.44
N ALA A 215 20.20 2.47 3.26
CA ALA A 215 18.91 2.58 3.94
C ALA A 215 18.66 1.34 4.80
N LEU A 216 18.29 1.56 6.08
CA LEU A 216 17.70 0.55 6.94
C LEU A 216 16.24 0.94 7.19
N ILE A 217 15.32 0.10 6.75
CA ILE A 217 13.88 0.40 6.74
C ILE A 217 13.18 -0.72 7.48
N ILE A 218 12.51 -0.37 8.57
CA ILE A 218 11.83 -1.32 9.45
C ILE A 218 10.36 -0.94 9.58
N GLY A 219 9.48 -1.86 9.22
CA GLY A 219 8.05 -1.75 9.51
C GLY A 219 7.65 -2.87 10.46
N ASN A 220 7.12 -2.55 11.63
CA ASN A 220 6.65 -3.54 12.59
C ASN A 220 5.15 -3.36 12.81
N GLU A 221 4.36 -4.26 12.24
CA GLU A 221 2.89 -4.22 12.24
C GLU A 221 2.30 -5.36 13.08
N ASN A 222 2.78 -6.59 12.90
CA ASN A 222 2.19 -7.81 13.42
C ASN A 222 2.90 -8.30 14.70
N TYR A 223 2.57 -7.68 15.83
CA TYR A 223 3.13 -8.06 17.14
C TYR A 223 2.50 -9.33 17.67
N LYS A 224 3.30 -10.21 18.28
CA LYS A 224 2.82 -11.49 18.81
C LYS A 224 1.87 -11.35 20.01
N ARG A 225 2.00 -10.26 20.77
CA ARG A 225 1.38 -10.09 22.10
C ARG A 225 0.85 -8.69 22.36
N LEU A 226 0.79 -7.86 21.34
CA LEU A 226 0.35 -6.47 21.41
C LEU A 226 -0.54 -6.16 20.23
N ALA A 227 -1.31 -5.09 20.34
CA ALA A 227 -2.11 -4.59 19.24
C ALA A 227 -1.22 -4.31 18.02
N ALA A 228 -1.73 -4.63 16.83
CA ALA A 228 -1.04 -4.34 15.59
C ALA A 228 -0.86 -2.82 15.39
N VAL A 229 0.12 -2.44 14.58
CA VAL A 229 0.29 -1.06 14.11
C VAL A 229 -0.15 -1.01 12.64
N PRO A 230 -1.40 -0.60 12.36
CA PRO A 230 -1.92 -0.63 11.00
C PRO A 230 -1.02 0.10 10.03
N PHE A 231 -0.78 -0.52 8.89
CA PHE A 231 -0.02 0.02 7.76
C PHE A 231 1.48 0.21 7.99
N ALA A 232 2.05 -0.13 9.15
CA ALA A 232 3.50 0.01 9.35
C ALA A 232 4.32 -0.82 8.34
N ASN A 233 3.83 -1.99 7.93
CA ASN A 233 4.47 -2.75 6.86
C ASN A 233 4.29 -2.06 5.50
N ASN A 234 3.11 -1.50 5.21
CA ASN A 234 2.88 -0.74 3.97
C ASN A 234 3.82 0.47 3.88
N ASP A 235 3.84 1.28 4.93
CA ASP A 235 4.68 2.46 5.08
C ASP A 235 6.16 2.14 4.80
N ALA A 236 6.68 1.07 5.38
CA ALA A 236 8.06 0.63 5.18
C ALA A 236 8.32 0.16 3.73
N ASN A 237 7.41 -0.62 3.14
CA ASN A 237 7.54 -1.07 1.75
C ASN A 237 7.57 0.10 0.77
N ILE A 238 6.63 1.04 0.90
CA ILE A 238 6.52 2.19 0.00
C ILE A 238 7.69 3.14 0.22
N PHE A 239 8.12 3.38 1.46
CA PHE A 239 9.32 4.17 1.73
C PHE A 239 10.58 3.55 1.09
N ALA A 240 10.71 2.22 1.07
CA ALA A 240 11.78 1.54 0.36
C ALA A 240 11.72 1.76 -1.16
N GLU A 241 10.52 1.77 -1.75
CA GLU A 241 10.36 2.12 -3.16
C GLU A 241 10.76 3.57 -3.45
N TYR A 242 10.47 4.51 -2.56
CA TYR A 242 10.95 5.89 -2.67
C TYR A 242 12.47 5.99 -2.53
N CYS A 243 13.07 5.23 -1.62
CA CYS A 243 14.53 5.13 -1.51
C CYS A 243 15.16 4.68 -2.83
N GLU A 244 14.61 3.63 -3.46
CA GLU A 244 15.12 3.10 -4.72
C GLU A 244 14.84 4.04 -5.90
N LYS A 245 13.57 4.37 -6.14
CA LYS A 245 13.12 5.08 -7.34
C LYS A 245 13.36 6.58 -7.24
N THR A 246 12.92 7.20 -6.15
CA THR A 246 12.86 8.66 -5.99
C THR A 246 14.18 9.23 -5.48
N LEU A 247 14.83 8.54 -4.55
CA LEU A 247 16.12 8.94 -4.01
C LEU A 247 17.28 8.30 -4.77
N GLY A 248 17.06 7.33 -5.65
CA GLY A 248 18.11 6.75 -6.49
C GLY A 248 19.17 5.98 -5.70
N ILE A 249 18.78 5.38 -4.57
CA ILE A 249 19.63 4.51 -3.76
C ILE A 249 19.66 3.14 -4.43
N PRO A 250 20.85 2.53 -4.66
CA PRO A 250 20.92 1.19 -5.22
C PRO A 250 20.15 0.18 -4.37
N LYS A 251 19.39 -0.71 -5.00
CA LYS A 251 18.62 -1.74 -4.28
C LYS A 251 19.47 -2.59 -3.33
N SER A 252 20.75 -2.83 -3.66
CA SER A 252 21.71 -3.54 -2.80
C SER A 252 22.04 -2.81 -1.50
N ASN A 253 21.82 -1.50 -1.45
CA ASN A 253 22.08 -0.64 -0.31
C ASN A 253 20.84 -0.45 0.58
N ILE A 254 19.69 -1.00 0.18
CA ILE A 254 18.42 -0.91 0.91
C ILE A 254 18.17 -2.22 1.65
N GLU A 255 18.15 -2.17 2.97
CA GLU A 255 17.76 -3.26 3.85
C GLU A 255 16.35 -2.99 4.39
N LEU A 256 15.37 -3.72 3.87
CA LEU A 256 13.97 -3.65 4.29
C LEU A 256 13.64 -4.89 5.14
N VAL A 257 13.13 -4.65 6.36
CA VAL A 257 12.70 -5.71 7.27
C VAL A 257 11.31 -5.39 7.78
N THR A 258 10.33 -6.22 7.41
CA THR A 258 8.97 -6.17 7.96
C THR A 258 8.84 -7.14 9.13
N ASP A 259 8.11 -6.74 10.17
CA ASP A 259 7.90 -7.49 11.40
C ASP A 259 9.21 -7.99 12.02
N ALA A 260 10.15 -7.06 12.19
CA ALA A 260 11.50 -7.30 12.68
C ALA A 260 11.50 -7.76 14.14
N THR A 261 12.22 -8.86 14.40
CA THR A 261 12.58 -9.28 15.76
C THR A 261 13.68 -8.41 16.35
N GLN A 262 13.91 -8.51 17.65
CA GLN A 262 15.00 -7.76 18.31
C GLN A 262 16.36 -8.04 17.65
N ASN A 263 16.59 -9.28 17.22
CA ASN A 263 17.82 -9.68 16.54
C ASN A 263 17.93 -9.09 15.13
N ASP A 264 16.83 -9.01 14.39
CA ASP A 264 16.82 -8.37 13.06
C ASP A 264 17.16 -6.89 13.17
N MET A 265 16.57 -6.19 14.16
CA MET A 265 16.87 -4.77 14.40
C MET A 265 18.34 -4.56 14.79
N ARG A 266 18.88 -5.41 15.67
CA ARG A 266 20.31 -5.38 16.04
C ARG A 266 21.22 -5.64 14.85
N HIS A 267 20.86 -6.62 14.02
CA HIS A 267 21.61 -6.97 12.82
C HIS A 267 21.61 -5.81 11.83
N GLY A 268 20.45 -5.27 11.49
CA GLY A 268 20.32 -4.18 10.52
C GLY A 268 21.10 -2.93 10.92
N VAL A 269 21.03 -2.52 12.20
CA VAL A 269 21.82 -1.36 12.68
C VAL A 269 23.32 -1.66 12.62
N SER A 270 23.74 -2.87 12.98
CA SER A 270 25.16 -3.26 12.89
C SER A 270 25.65 -3.32 11.43
N THR A 271 24.85 -3.84 10.52
CA THR A 271 25.15 -3.92 9.08
C THR A 271 25.27 -2.53 8.49
N LEU A 272 24.35 -1.63 8.83
CA LEU A 272 24.40 -0.23 8.41
C LEU A 272 25.66 0.47 8.93
N ALA A 273 25.98 0.33 10.21
CA ALA A 273 27.19 0.92 10.80
C ALA A 273 28.47 0.39 10.14
N ASN A 274 28.58 -0.92 9.92
CA ASN A 274 29.73 -1.52 9.24
C ASN A 274 29.89 -1.03 7.79
N ARG A 275 28.77 -0.80 7.08
CA ARG A 275 28.80 -0.21 5.75
C ARG A 275 29.31 1.21 5.79
N LEU A 276 28.81 2.07 6.69
CA LEU A 276 29.29 3.44 6.82
C LEU A 276 30.78 3.51 7.15
N GLU A 277 31.25 2.67 8.08
CA GLU A 277 32.67 2.58 8.45
C GLU A 277 33.57 2.30 7.24
N ALA A 278 33.14 1.40 6.33
CA ALA A 278 33.90 1.05 5.13
C ALA A 278 34.03 2.21 4.13
N PHE A 279 33.16 3.21 4.19
CA PHE A 279 33.17 4.39 3.31
C PHE A 279 33.82 5.61 3.98
N ASN A 280 34.34 5.46 5.21
CA ASN A 280 35.25 6.40 5.87
C ASN A 280 34.82 7.88 5.80
N GLY A 281 33.55 8.17 6.11
CA GLY A 281 33.01 9.53 6.13
C GLY A 281 32.37 10.00 4.82
N GLU A 282 32.50 9.26 3.72
CA GLU A 282 31.81 9.53 2.45
C GLU A 282 30.44 8.82 2.36
N GLY A 283 30.13 7.93 3.31
CA GLY A 283 28.88 7.21 3.39
C GLY A 283 27.76 8.03 4.02
N ARG A 284 26.54 7.83 3.52
CA ARG A 284 25.31 8.42 4.07
C ARG A 284 24.34 7.34 4.49
N ALA A 285 23.49 7.62 5.46
CA ALA A 285 22.47 6.68 5.91
C ALA A 285 21.09 7.31 6.06
N ILE A 286 20.07 6.50 5.72
CA ILE A 286 18.67 6.74 6.03
C ILE A 286 18.19 5.58 6.90
N VAL A 287 17.67 5.88 8.08
CA VAL A 287 16.96 4.89 8.91
C VAL A 287 15.50 5.26 8.94
N TYR A 288 14.63 4.31 8.68
CA TYR A 288 13.19 4.49 8.76
C TYR A 288 12.61 3.42 9.67
N TYR A 289 11.75 3.82 10.60
CA TYR A 289 11.02 2.91 11.48
C TYR A 289 9.55 3.31 11.57
N ALA A 290 8.65 2.36 11.29
CA ALA A 290 7.23 2.45 11.64
C ALA A 290 6.85 1.33 12.61
N GLY A 291 6.19 1.67 13.71
CA GLY A 291 5.77 0.67 14.69
C GLY A 291 5.51 1.25 16.08
N HIS A 292 5.59 0.39 17.10
CA HIS A 292 5.46 0.80 18.49
C HIS A 292 6.79 1.34 19.01
N GLY A 293 6.71 2.45 19.74
CA GLY A 293 7.74 2.90 20.65
C GLY A 293 7.25 2.71 22.08
N VAL A 294 8.18 2.51 23.01
CA VAL A 294 7.86 2.40 24.44
C VAL A 294 8.86 3.22 25.26
N PRO A 295 8.38 3.97 26.28
CA PRO A 295 9.25 4.61 27.25
C PRO A 295 9.54 3.65 28.41
N ASP A 296 10.75 3.73 28.96
CA ASP A 296 11.02 3.16 30.28
C ASP A 296 10.27 3.99 31.35
N GLU A 297 9.49 3.35 32.21
CA GLU A 297 8.74 4.04 33.27
C GLU A 297 9.65 4.69 34.33
N LYS A 298 10.88 4.20 34.52
CA LYS A 298 11.82 4.64 35.57
C LYS A 298 12.60 5.87 35.16
N ASP A 299 13.28 5.80 34.02
CA ASP A 299 14.19 6.85 33.56
C ASP A 299 13.72 7.60 32.30
N LYS A 300 12.58 7.18 31.74
CA LYS A 300 11.91 7.78 30.58
C LYS A 300 12.70 7.67 29.29
N THR A 301 13.69 6.78 29.23
CA THR A 301 14.42 6.49 27.98
C THR A 301 13.52 5.78 26.97
N ALA A 302 13.82 5.94 25.69
CA ALA A 302 12.95 5.52 24.60
C ALA A 302 13.48 4.27 23.89
N TYR A 303 12.57 3.37 23.53
CA TYR A 303 12.87 2.11 22.87
C TYR A 303 11.94 1.91 21.69
N LEU A 304 12.47 1.37 20.60
CA LEU A 304 11.69 0.79 19.52
C LEU A 304 11.28 -0.62 19.94
N LEU A 305 10.04 -1.01 19.69
CA LEU A 305 9.54 -2.32 20.11
C LEU A 305 9.59 -3.33 18.96
N PRO A 306 10.38 -4.41 19.08
CA PRO A 306 10.34 -5.51 18.13
C PRO A 306 9.01 -6.28 18.17
N VAL A 307 8.68 -7.03 17.12
CA VAL A 307 7.43 -7.82 17.10
C VAL A 307 7.40 -8.99 18.09
N ASP A 308 8.59 -9.40 18.56
CA ASP A 308 8.78 -10.38 19.63
C ASP A 308 9.05 -9.74 21.01
N GLY A 309 9.01 -8.41 21.10
CA GLY A 309 9.18 -7.65 22.34
C GLY A 309 7.91 -7.58 23.20
N PHE A 310 8.11 -7.17 24.45
CA PHE A 310 7.10 -6.96 25.47
C PHE A 310 7.19 -5.54 25.98
N ALA A 311 6.11 -4.76 25.89
CA ALA A 311 6.11 -3.38 26.37
C ALA A 311 6.31 -3.25 27.89
N SER A 312 6.03 -4.32 28.66
CA SER A 312 6.28 -4.41 30.09
C SER A 312 7.74 -4.72 30.46
N ASP A 313 8.53 -5.21 29.51
CA ASP A 313 9.92 -5.60 29.71
C ASP A 313 10.82 -4.81 28.75
N ILE A 314 11.40 -3.74 29.26
CA ILE A 314 12.18 -2.81 28.45
C ILE A 314 13.43 -3.45 27.84
N GLU A 315 13.96 -4.53 28.43
CA GLU A 315 15.13 -5.25 27.90
C GLU A 315 14.81 -5.98 26.58
N SER A 316 13.52 -6.26 26.34
CA SER A 316 13.04 -6.81 25.07
C SER A 316 12.91 -5.75 23.96
N GLY A 317 12.95 -4.46 24.31
CA GLY A 317 12.99 -3.36 23.37
C GLY A 317 14.36 -3.16 22.73
N TYR A 318 14.42 -2.34 21.68
CA TYR A 318 15.68 -1.86 21.11
C TYR A 318 15.90 -0.39 21.48
N SER A 319 16.90 -0.13 22.32
CA SER A 319 17.19 1.21 22.86
C SER A 319 17.53 2.21 21.75
N LEU A 320 16.82 3.34 21.72
CA LEU A 320 17.13 4.44 20.79
C LEU A 320 18.48 5.09 21.10
N ASP A 321 18.82 5.26 22.38
CA ASP A 321 20.14 5.77 22.80
C ASP A 321 21.27 4.88 22.26
N LYS A 322 21.10 3.56 22.35
CA LYS A 322 22.06 2.61 21.79
C LYS A 322 22.17 2.72 20.27
N MET A 323 21.04 2.87 19.57
CA MET A 323 21.03 3.06 18.13
C MET A 323 21.80 4.33 17.74
N TYR A 324 21.48 5.46 18.39
CA TYR A 324 22.12 6.74 18.11
C TYR A 324 23.60 6.69 18.38
N LYS A 325 24.04 6.13 19.52
CA LYS A 325 25.47 5.97 19.84
C LYS A 325 26.20 5.08 18.85
N THR A 326 25.57 3.99 18.39
CA THR A 326 26.16 3.11 17.40
C THR A 326 26.38 3.86 16.09
N LEU A 327 25.35 4.57 15.61
CA LEU A 327 25.42 5.31 14.34
C LEU A 327 26.27 6.58 14.43
N SER A 328 26.34 7.26 15.57
CA SER A 328 27.17 8.45 15.74
C SER A 328 28.65 8.13 15.91
N SER A 329 28.99 6.88 16.26
CA SER A 329 30.38 6.44 16.45
C SER A 329 31.12 6.13 15.15
N VAL A 330 30.40 5.97 14.04
CA VAL A 330 30.99 5.68 12.72
C VAL A 330 31.14 6.97 11.89
N PRO A 331 32.17 7.08 11.04
CA PRO A 331 32.34 8.24 10.17
C PRO A 331 31.29 8.20 9.04
N ALA A 332 30.43 9.21 9.00
CA ALA A 332 29.43 9.39 7.95
C ALA A 332 29.30 10.86 7.58
N GLU A 333 28.90 11.14 6.34
CA GLU A 333 28.63 12.50 5.88
C GLU A 333 27.33 13.03 6.49
N GLN A 334 26.29 12.18 6.49
CA GLN A 334 24.98 12.46 7.06
C GLN A 334 24.23 11.17 7.39
N ILE A 335 23.54 11.16 8.54
CA ILE A 335 22.62 10.10 8.94
C ILE A 335 21.26 10.72 9.27
N THR A 336 20.21 10.35 8.53
CA THR A 336 18.84 10.83 8.77
C THR A 336 17.98 9.68 9.27
N VAL A 337 17.31 9.87 10.40
CA VAL A 337 16.43 8.88 11.03
C VAL A 337 15.00 9.38 10.99
N PHE A 338 14.06 8.59 10.48
CA PHE A 338 12.62 8.85 10.50
C PHE A 338 11.93 7.85 11.42
N LEU A 339 11.24 8.34 12.45
CA LEU A 339 10.55 7.53 13.45
C LEU A 339 9.04 7.80 13.39
N ASP A 340 8.29 6.91 12.73
CA ASP A 340 6.83 6.85 12.77
C ASP A 340 6.35 5.93 13.90
N ALA A 341 6.58 6.40 15.13
CA ALA A 341 6.27 5.66 16.35
C ALA A 341 5.73 6.57 17.45
N CYS A 342 4.84 6.01 18.28
CA CYS A 342 4.42 6.63 19.53
C CYS A 342 5.40 6.25 20.63
N PHE A 343 5.94 7.20 21.38
CA PHE A 343 6.78 6.89 22.55
C PHE A 343 6.09 7.19 23.87
N SER A 344 4.88 7.74 23.85
CA SER A 344 4.16 8.18 25.05
C SER A 344 3.62 7.03 25.91
N GLY A 345 3.67 5.77 25.42
CA GLY A 345 3.08 4.61 26.10
C GLY A 345 1.56 4.72 26.29
N ALA A 346 0.92 5.67 25.60
CA ALA A 346 -0.49 6.02 25.72
C ALA A 346 -1.40 5.13 24.85
N LYS A 347 -2.71 5.20 25.12
CA LYS A 347 -3.75 4.37 24.49
C LYS A 347 -3.78 4.54 22.97
N ARG A 348 -3.73 3.44 22.22
CA ARG A 348 -4.38 3.32 20.91
C ARG A 348 -5.70 2.56 21.14
N ASP A 349 -6.83 3.18 20.84
CA ASP A 349 -8.15 2.52 20.75
C ASP A 349 -8.60 1.65 21.94
N GLY A 350 -8.20 1.98 23.17
CA GLY A 350 -8.74 1.40 24.40
C GLY A 350 -7.83 0.38 25.10
N GLU A 351 -6.76 -0.09 24.47
CA GLU A 351 -5.76 -0.96 25.11
C GLU A 351 -4.47 -0.19 25.40
N MET A 352 -3.98 -0.32 26.64
CA MET A 352 -2.75 0.34 27.09
C MET A 352 -1.54 -0.45 26.60
N LEU A 353 -0.63 0.20 25.87
CA LEU A 353 0.56 -0.46 25.35
C LEU A 353 1.62 -0.70 26.42
N ALA A 354 1.94 0.29 27.26
CA ALA A 354 3.08 0.19 28.19
C ALA A 354 2.80 0.68 29.62
N SER A 355 1.96 1.71 29.81
CA SER A 355 1.78 2.29 31.14
C SER A 355 0.83 1.47 32.00
N ALA A 356 1.30 0.93 33.13
CA ALA A 356 0.40 0.30 34.12
C ALA A 356 -0.56 1.31 34.78
N ARG A 357 -0.29 2.62 34.61
CA ARG A 357 -0.96 3.72 35.33
C ARG A 357 -2.10 4.37 34.55
N GLY A 358 -2.37 3.99 33.31
CA GLY A 358 -3.45 4.59 32.52
C GLY A 358 -3.12 5.99 31.95
N VAL A 359 -1.88 6.45 32.09
CA VAL A 359 -1.44 7.83 31.76
C VAL A 359 -0.25 7.80 30.80
N ALA A 360 -0.26 8.70 29.82
CA ALA A 360 0.83 8.93 28.87
C ALA A 360 2.10 9.42 29.60
N ILE A 361 3.25 8.85 29.27
CA ILE A 361 4.54 9.22 29.84
C ILE A 361 5.27 10.11 28.83
N LYS A 362 5.63 11.32 29.26
CA LYS A 362 6.51 12.18 28.48
C LYS A 362 7.93 11.60 28.49
N VAL A 363 8.39 11.21 27.31
CA VAL A 363 9.71 10.61 27.08
C VAL A 363 10.82 11.63 27.31
N LYS A 364 11.94 11.17 27.86
CA LYS A 364 13.18 11.94 27.88
C LYS A 364 13.83 11.82 26.51
N GLU A 365 13.75 12.88 25.72
CA GLU A 365 14.41 12.95 24.43
C GLU A 365 15.92 12.77 24.60
N THR A 366 16.47 11.81 23.85
CA THR A 366 17.92 11.61 23.76
C THR A 366 18.41 12.42 22.57
N ALA A 367 19.22 13.44 22.83
CA ALA A 367 19.79 14.24 21.77
C ALA A 367 20.78 13.38 20.96
N PRO A 368 20.66 13.33 19.63
CA PRO A 368 21.61 12.62 18.80
C PRO A 368 22.97 13.35 18.78
N GLU A 369 24.04 12.60 18.53
CA GLU A 369 25.39 13.11 18.39
C GLU A 369 25.90 12.95 16.94
N GLY A 370 27.06 13.53 16.63
CA GLY A 370 27.71 13.35 15.32
C GLY A 370 26.91 13.94 14.15
N LYS A 371 26.83 13.23 13.03
CA LYS A 371 26.13 13.71 11.82
C LYS A 371 24.69 13.21 11.71
N LEU A 372 24.03 13.05 12.85
CA LEU A 372 22.70 12.45 12.93
C LEU A 372 21.57 13.49 13.10
N LEU A 373 20.51 13.32 12.33
CA LEU A 373 19.30 14.13 12.32
C LEU A 373 18.07 13.23 12.48
N VAL A 374 17.23 13.48 13.48
CA VAL A 374 16.05 12.64 13.76
C VAL A 374 14.78 13.40 13.46
N PHE A 375 13.89 12.81 12.65
CA PHE A 375 12.50 13.19 12.49
C PHE A 375 11.63 12.23 13.29
N THR A 376 10.73 12.77 14.09
CA THR A 376 9.77 12.01 14.90
C THR A 376 8.35 12.39 14.48
N ALA A 377 7.45 11.41 14.44
CA ALA A 377 6.07 11.63 14.00
C ALA A 377 5.22 12.45 14.98
N ALA A 378 5.59 12.52 16.26
CA ALA A 378 4.84 13.21 17.30
C ALA A 378 5.78 13.77 18.39
N THR A 379 5.40 14.87 19.02
CA THR A 379 6.16 15.51 20.10
C THR A 379 5.63 15.13 21.49
N GLY A 380 6.52 15.06 22.48
CA GLY A 380 6.14 14.92 23.88
C GLY A 380 5.28 13.68 24.17
N ASP A 381 4.03 13.91 24.59
CA ASP A 381 3.03 12.89 24.90
C ASP A 381 1.96 12.72 23.80
N GLU A 382 2.09 13.44 22.68
CA GLU A 382 1.23 13.26 21.51
C GLU A 382 1.39 11.85 20.90
N THR A 383 0.39 11.44 20.12
CA THR A 383 0.30 10.08 19.56
C THR A 383 0.45 10.14 18.05
N ALA A 384 1.32 9.30 17.49
CA ALA A 384 1.37 9.04 16.06
C ALA A 384 0.17 8.17 15.63
N ILE A 385 -0.64 8.67 14.70
CA ILE A 385 -1.86 8.00 14.24
C ILE A 385 -1.75 7.58 12.78
N CYS A 386 -2.58 6.61 12.40
CA CYS A 386 -2.80 6.24 11.01
C CYS A 386 -4.10 6.85 10.50
N ASP A 387 -4.18 6.97 9.18
CA ASP A 387 -5.40 7.33 8.47
C ASP A 387 -5.84 6.17 7.59
N LYS A 388 -7.06 5.69 7.83
CA LYS A 388 -7.60 4.51 7.15
C LYS A 388 -7.92 4.78 5.69
N ASP A 389 -8.27 6.01 5.34
CA ASP A 389 -8.56 6.38 3.95
C ASP A 389 -7.27 6.47 3.14
N LEU A 390 -6.18 6.88 3.79
CA LEU A 390 -4.85 6.99 3.17
C LEU A 390 -4.05 5.70 3.25
N HIS A 391 -4.47 4.70 4.04
CA HIS A 391 -3.72 3.44 4.23
C HIS A 391 -2.26 3.62 4.71
N HIS A 392 -2.02 4.65 5.53
CA HIS A 392 -0.68 5.02 6.02
C HIS A 392 -0.70 5.62 7.43
N GLY A 393 0.45 5.58 8.11
CA GLY A 393 0.76 6.57 9.15
C GLY A 393 0.73 7.98 8.56
N ILE A 394 0.01 8.93 9.18
CA ILE A 394 -0.13 10.27 8.56
C ILE A 394 1.21 11.00 8.44
N PHE A 395 2.18 10.70 9.31
CA PHE A 395 3.54 11.20 9.17
C PHE A 395 4.20 10.65 7.91
N THR A 396 4.17 9.33 7.73
CA THR A 396 4.72 8.67 6.54
C THR A 396 4.05 9.14 5.26
N TYR A 397 2.72 9.23 5.21
CA TYR A 397 2.00 9.73 4.03
C TYR A 397 2.50 11.10 3.58
N TYR A 398 2.56 12.09 4.48
CA TYR A 398 2.99 13.43 4.10
C TYR A 398 4.49 13.53 3.83
N LEU A 399 5.31 12.67 4.45
CA LEU A 399 6.72 12.51 4.08
C LEU A 399 6.85 12.04 2.62
N LEU A 400 6.17 10.95 2.26
CA LEU A 400 6.18 10.39 0.91
C LEU A 400 5.59 11.37 -0.12
N LYS A 401 4.49 12.04 0.22
CA LYS A 401 3.87 13.06 -0.63
C LYS A 401 4.83 14.21 -0.93
N CYS A 402 5.54 14.73 0.07
CA CYS A 402 6.53 15.78 -0.14
C CYS A 402 7.68 15.30 -1.06
N LEU A 403 8.18 14.08 -0.84
CA LEU A 403 9.20 13.49 -1.71
C LEU A 403 8.69 13.29 -3.14
N ARG A 404 7.43 12.90 -3.30
CA ARG A 404 6.79 12.68 -4.61
C ARG A 404 6.72 13.97 -5.40
N ASP A 405 6.10 14.98 -4.81
CA ASP A 405 5.81 16.26 -5.45
C ASP A 405 7.10 16.98 -5.84
N ASN A 406 8.20 16.73 -5.10
CA ASN A 406 9.52 17.28 -5.39
C ASN A 406 10.47 16.31 -6.12
N LYS A 407 10.02 15.11 -6.52
CA LYS A 407 10.84 14.06 -7.14
C LYS A 407 12.14 13.77 -6.35
N GLY A 408 12.03 13.81 -5.03
CA GLY A 408 13.10 13.63 -4.04
C GLY A 408 14.00 14.85 -3.83
N GLN A 409 13.84 15.93 -4.61
CA GLN A 409 14.68 17.13 -4.58
C GLN A 409 14.12 18.17 -3.61
N VAL A 410 14.14 17.86 -2.32
CA VAL A 410 13.64 18.75 -1.26
C VAL A 410 14.69 18.93 -0.18
N GLN A 411 14.82 20.17 0.30
CA GLN A 411 15.68 20.47 1.45
C GLN A 411 15.02 19.98 2.73
N LEU A 412 15.80 19.48 3.69
CA LEU A 412 15.26 18.88 4.91
C LEU A 412 14.49 19.89 5.78
N GLY A 413 14.83 21.17 5.71
CA GLY A 413 14.06 22.25 6.34
C GLY A 413 12.66 22.40 5.73
N GLU A 414 12.56 22.40 4.41
CA GLU A 414 11.29 22.49 3.67
C GLU A 414 10.44 21.24 3.90
N LEU A 415 11.06 20.06 3.85
CA LEU A 415 10.42 18.79 4.16
C LEU A 415 9.84 18.80 5.58
N SER A 416 10.64 19.24 6.57
CA SER A 416 10.20 19.36 7.96
C SER A 416 8.98 20.25 8.10
N GLU A 417 8.97 21.43 7.46
CA GLU A 417 7.86 22.38 7.55
C GLU A 417 6.59 21.84 6.91
N TYR A 418 6.72 21.24 5.72
CA TYR A 418 5.60 20.62 5.02
C TYR A 418 4.99 19.50 5.85
N VAL A 419 5.80 18.53 6.31
CA VAL A 419 5.31 17.38 7.08
C VAL A 419 4.68 17.86 8.38
N THR A 420 5.31 18.78 9.10
CA THR A 420 4.76 19.31 10.36
C THR A 420 3.41 19.99 10.15
N SER A 421 3.31 20.86 9.14
CA SER A 421 2.07 21.59 8.83
C SER A 421 0.94 20.66 8.42
N SER A 422 1.23 19.71 7.52
CA SER A 422 0.24 18.80 6.96
C SER A 422 -0.26 17.78 7.98
N VAL A 423 0.65 17.15 8.75
CA VAL A 423 0.29 16.21 9.82
C VAL A 423 -0.54 16.92 10.90
N LYS A 424 -0.14 18.13 11.30
CA LYS A 424 -0.89 18.91 12.29
C LYS A 424 -2.32 19.21 11.84
N LYS A 425 -2.51 19.60 10.57
CA LYS A 425 -3.85 19.86 10.01
C LYS A 425 -4.68 18.59 9.93
N ARG A 426 -4.10 17.49 9.42
CA ARG A 426 -4.83 16.22 9.24
C ARG A 426 -5.21 15.60 10.58
N SER A 427 -4.31 15.62 11.57
CA SER A 427 -4.57 15.06 12.90
C SER A 427 -5.76 15.70 13.60
N VAL A 428 -5.93 17.02 13.54
CA VAL A 428 -7.11 17.71 14.11
C VAL A 428 -8.42 17.19 13.48
N ILE A 429 -8.40 16.91 12.18
CA ILE A 429 -9.58 16.43 11.43
C ILE A 429 -9.92 14.99 11.82
N ILE A 430 -8.93 14.10 11.86
CA ILE A 430 -9.17 12.65 12.01
C ILE A 430 -9.06 12.14 13.45
N ASN A 431 -8.56 12.96 14.39
CA ASN A 431 -8.29 12.56 15.78
C ASN A 431 -9.09 13.37 16.81
N SER A 432 -10.35 13.71 16.48
CA SER A 432 -11.26 14.43 17.38
C SER A 432 -10.67 15.74 17.93
N GLY A 433 -9.94 16.48 17.10
CA GLY A 433 -9.29 17.75 17.47
C GLY A 433 -7.95 17.62 18.19
N LYS A 434 -7.44 16.42 18.47
CA LYS A 434 -6.12 16.22 19.08
C LYS A 434 -5.00 16.43 18.06
N LEU A 435 -3.89 16.99 18.54
CA LEU A 435 -2.72 17.25 17.73
C LEU A 435 -1.82 16.03 17.61
N GLN A 436 -1.25 15.89 16.43
CA GLN A 436 0.02 15.21 16.19
C GLN A 436 0.95 16.22 15.51
N THR A 437 2.09 16.47 16.14
CA THR A 437 3.07 17.48 15.74
C THR A 437 4.42 16.81 15.56
N PRO A 438 4.84 16.55 14.31
CA PRO A 438 6.17 16.07 14.01
C PRO A 438 7.25 17.01 14.55
N THR A 439 8.39 16.45 14.96
CA THR A 439 9.53 17.22 15.49
C THR A 439 10.83 16.74 14.85
N VAL A 440 11.75 17.68 14.64
CA VAL A 440 13.11 17.41 14.15
C VAL A 440 14.12 17.72 15.23
N ILE A 441 15.01 16.77 15.49
CA ILE A 441 16.05 16.83 16.53
C ILE A 441 17.41 16.68 15.82
N PRO A 442 18.08 17.79 15.47
CA PRO A 442 19.44 17.73 14.94
C PRO A 442 20.45 17.48 16.06
N SER A 443 21.57 16.85 15.73
CA SER A 443 22.72 16.84 16.63
C SER A 443 23.29 18.25 16.79
N ALA A 444 24.06 18.47 17.86
CA ALA A 444 24.69 19.77 18.13
C ALA A 444 25.53 20.26 16.93
N SER A 445 26.25 19.36 16.26
CA SER A 445 27.09 19.64 15.09
C SER A 445 26.32 19.86 13.78
N MET A 446 25.02 19.58 13.76
CA MET A 446 24.15 19.81 12.59
C MET A 446 23.23 21.02 12.78
N SER A 447 23.11 21.57 13.99
CA SER A 447 22.07 22.51 14.41
C SER A 447 21.82 23.72 13.49
N ASN A 448 22.83 24.24 12.79
CA ASN A 448 22.70 25.41 11.90
C ASN A 448 22.61 25.08 10.40
N ASP A 449 23.04 23.89 9.98
CA ASP A 449 23.27 23.58 8.55
C ASP A 449 22.30 22.53 7.99
N TRP A 450 21.65 21.74 8.86
CA TRP A 450 20.83 20.60 8.44
C TRP A 450 19.66 20.98 7.52
N ARG A 451 19.14 22.20 7.65
CA ARG A 451 17.96 22.65 6.90
C ARG A 451 18.20 22.71 5.41
N ASN A 452 19.44 22.98 4.98
CA ASN A 452 19.83 23.05 3.57
C ASN A 452 20.28 21.69 3.01
N ALA A 453 20.49 20.69 3.87
CA ALA A 453 20.82 19.34 3.43
C ALA A 453 19.61 18.70 2.72
N THR A 454 19.88 17.68 1.90
CA THR A 454 18.84 16.93 1.18
C THR A 454 18.97 15.44 1.50
N LEU A 455 17.99 14.62 1.12
CA LEU A 455 18.13 13.15 1.20
C LEU A 455 18.89 12.55 0.02
N ASN A 456 18.96 13.27 -1.11
CA ASN A 456 19.38 12.71 -2.39
C ASN A 456 20.66 13.33 -2.97
N LYS A 457 21.35 14.19 -2.22
CA LYS A 457 22.63 14.83 -2.55
C LYS A 457 23.37 15.26 -1.31
#